data_AF-A0A0F9LZW4-F1
#
_entry.id   AF-A0A0F9LZW4-F1
#
_cell.length_a   1.000
_cell.length_b   1.000
_cell.length_c   1.000
_cell.angle_alpha   90.00
_cell.angle_beta   90.00
_cell.angle_gamma   90.00
#
_symmetry.space_group_name_H-M   'P 1'
#
loop_
_entity.id
_entity.type
_entity.pdbx_description
1 polymer ?
#
loop_
_entity_poly.entity_id
_entity_poly.type
_entity_poly.pdbx_seq_one_letter_code
_entity_poly.pdbx_strand_id
1 'polypeptide(L)'
;MPRKNKERFQNKRLAKMKQMGLDGLNRAEIGRRFGVSRELVRLILGNCKQVRKLCLWCDQWFVAPKAHPNIPGCSTSCSYMWRKYGMSQIEFNRTSLNVALNRITTKIAPPNADGCWEWRGYCNTVTGYGVTVWQGKYWSLHRLIYTLTIGEIPQKLCILHHCDNRKCVNPQHLYIGTQADNMRDREIRDRGNRSHRFSPSDIADIRKVYQSNKDLPELSSRYGVGADTILALVMKKTYQSRYPGRLLTDLMVKRVRDLYSGGNHTRKSLAIMYRVSICTMGHILHGRNAYQDIP
;
A
#
# COMPACT_ATOMS: atom_id res chain seq x y z
N MET A 1 -36.42 20.40 -31.81
CA MET A 1 -35.63 19.81 -32.91
C MET A 1 -34.93 18.44 -32.59
N PRO A 2 -35.58 17.40 -32.02
CA PRO A 2 -34.90 16.12 -31.78
C PRO A 2 -35.02 15.08 -32.92
N ARG A 3 -35.96 15.23 -33.86
CA ARG A 3 -36.22 14.24 -34.93
C ARG A 3 -35.15 14.18 -36.03
N LYS A 4 -34.64 15.34 -36.50
CA LYS A 4 -33.66 15.42 -37.60
C LYS A 4 -32.32 14.73 -37.33
N ASN A 5 -31.88 14.66 -36.07
CA ASN A 5 -30.63 13.97 -35.71
C ASN A 5 -30.78 12.44 -35.75
N LYS A 6 -31.96 11.90 -35.36
CA LYS A 6 -32.20 10.46 -35.32
C LYS A 6 -32.19 9.83 -36.73
N GLU A 7 -32.78 10.51 -37.71
CA GLU A 7 -32.77 10.11 -39.12
C GLU A 7 -31.35 10.13 -39.72
N ARG A 8 -30.58 11.19 -39.48
CA ARG A 8 -29.18 11.30 -39.95
C ARG A 8 -28.30 10.16 -39.42
N PHE A 9 -28.52 9.72 -38.18
CA PHE A 9 -27.79 8.59 -37.58
C PHE A 9 -28.26 7.22 -38.09
N GLN A 10 -29.56 7.04 -38.35
CA GLN A 10 -30.09 5.83 -38.98
C GLN A 10 -29.53 5.67 -40.40
N ASN A 11 -29.46 6.75 -41.18
CA ASN A 11 -28.98 6.74 -42.56
C ASN A 11 -27.49 6.34 -42.68
N LYS A 12 -26.61 6.81 -41.77
CA LYS A 12 -25.18 6.40 -41.76
C LYS A 12 -24.99 4.93 -41.40
N ARG A 13 -25.81 4.40 -40.49
CA ARG A 13 -25.77 2.97 -40.12
C ARG A 13 -26.28 2.10 -41.27
N LEU A 14 -27.40 2.46 -41.89
CA LEU A 14 -27.93 1.74 -43.05
C LEU A 14 -26.93 1.75 -44.22
N ALA A 15 -26.28 2.88 -44.51
CA ALA A 15 -25.26 2.95 -45.57
C ALA A 15 -24.09 1.97 -45.31
N LYS A 16 -23.60 1.89 -44.07
CA LYS A 16 -22.52 0.96 -43.68
C LYS A 16 -22.96 -0.51 -43.73
N MET A 17 -24.22 -0.80 -43.37
CA MET A 17 -24.80 -2.14 -43.47
C MET A 17 -24.95 -2.59 -44.93
N LYS A 18 -25.37 -1.67 -45.82
CA LYS A 18 -25.51 -1.90 -47.26
C LYS A 18 -24.15 -2.11 -47.95
N GLN A 19 -23.13 -1.35 -47.57
CA GLN A 19 -21.75 -1.54 -48.08
C GLN A 19 -21.17 -2.92 -47.71
N MET A 20 -21.61 -3.51 -46.59
CA MET A 20 -21.14 -4.80 -46.11
C MET A 20 -22.03 -5.98 -46.59
N GLY A 21 -23.11 -5.73 -47.35
CA GLY A 21 -24.06 -6.77 -47.78
C GLY A 21 -24.81 -7.42 -46.61
N LEU A 22 -25.05 -6.64 -45.56
CA LEU A 22 -25.68 -7.05 -44.29
C LEU A 22 -27.02 -6.34 -44.04
N ASP A 23 -27.54 -5.64 -45.05
CA ASP A 23 -28.85 -5.01 -45.00
C ASP A 23 -29.94 -6.08 -44.85
N GLY A 24 -30.92 -5.79 -43.97
CA GLY A 24 -32.00 -6.73 -43.63
C GLY A 24 -31.67 -7.74 -42.53
N LEU A 25 -30.40 -7.97 -42.18
CA LEU A 25 -30.02 -8.95 -41.15
C LEU A 25 -30.02 -8.35 -39.73
N ASN A 26 -30.59 -9.09 -38.77
CA ASN A 26 -30.50 -8.75 -37.36
C ASN A 26 -29.15 -9.19 -36.75
N ARG A 27 -28.81 -8.69 -35.56
CA ARG A 27 -27.49 -8.93 -34.94
C ARG A 27 -27.19 -10.40 -34.66
N ALA A 28 -28.21 -11.21 -34.43
CA ALA A 28 -28.04 -12.65 -34.20
C ALA A 28 -27.71 -13.37 -35.52
N GLU A 29 -28.36 -12.99 -36.62
CA GLU A 29 -28.10 -13.53 -37.96
C GLU A 29 -26.70 -13.15 -38.47
N ILE A 30 -26.28 -11.91 -38.24
CA ILE A 30 -24.90 -11.47 -38.55
C ILE A 30 -23.90 -12.29 -37.72
N GLY A 31 -24.21 -12.55 -36.45
CA GLY A 31 -23.36 -13.37 -35.59
C GLY A 31 -23.17 -14.78 -36.12
N ARG A 32 -24.28 -15.43 -36.51
CA ARG A 32 -24.25 -16.75 -37.14
C ARG A 32 -23.46 -16.75 -38.46
N ARG A 33 -23.64 -15.73 -39.30
CA ARG A 33 -22.98 -15.63 -40.60
C ARG A 33 -21.45 -15.54 -40.52
N PHE A 34 -20.94 -14.89 -39.47
CA PHE A 34 -19.48 -14.71 -39.28
C PHE A 34 -18.90 -15.55 -38.13
N GLY A 35 -19.66 -16.50 -37.58
CA GLY A 35 -19.18 -17.37 -36.50
C GLY A 35 -18.85 -16.62 -35.19
N VAL A 36 -19.48 -15.48 -34.94
CA VAL A 36 -19.21 -14.61 -33.77
C VAL A 36 -20.47 -14.42 -32.92
N SER A 37 -20.29 -14.20 -31.62
CA SER A 37 -21.44 -14.03 -30.72
C SER A 37 -22.25 -12.77 -31.06
N ARG A 38 -23.57 -12.82 -30.80
CA ARG A 38 -24.47 -11.66 -30.93
C ARG A 38 -23.94 -10.43 -30.16
N GLU A 39 -23.28 -10.67 -29.04
CA GLU A 39 -22.68 -9.62 -28.20
C GLU A 39 -21.43 -9.01 -28.87
N LEU A 40 -20.61 -9.81 -29.54
CA LEU A 40 -19.48 -9.32 -30.33
C LEU A 40 -19.95 -8.51 -31.55
N VAL A 41 -21.00 -8.95 -32.24
CA VAL A 41 -21.65 -8.16 -33.31
C VAL A 41 -22.23 -6.85 -32.77
N ARG A 42 -22.82 -6.88 -31.57
CA ARG A 42 -23.27 -5.68 -30.86
C ARG A 42 -22.12 -4.74 -30.53
N LEU A 43 -20.93 -5.23 -30.21
CA LEU A 43 -19.75 -4.39 -29.94
C LEU A 43 -19.16 -3.79 -31.23
N ILE A 44 -19.08 -4.58 -32.30
CA ILE A 44 -18.50 -4.14 -33.59
C ILE A 44 -19.42 -3.13 -34.31
N LEU A 45 -20.73 -3.39 -34.31
CA LEU A 45 -21.74 -2.55 -34.97
C LEU A 45 -22.41 -1.55 -34.02
N GLY A 46 -22.30 -1.77 -32.71
CA GLY A 46 -22.78 -0.86 -31.68
C GLY A 46 -21.75 0.19 -31.39
N ASN A 47 -22.16 1.42 -31.64
CA ASN A 47 -21.44 2.63 -31.27
C ASN A 47 -21.28 2.69 -29.73
N CYS A 48 -20.24 2.06 -29.16
CA CYS A 48 -19.86 2.27 -27.77
C CYS A 48 -19.19 3.65 -27.65
N LYS A 49 -20.03 4.70 -27.66
CA LYS A 49 -19.67 6.13 -27.73
C LYS A 49 -19.23 6.68 -26.38
N GLN A 50 -18.44 5.96 -25.61
CA GLN A 50 -18.03 6.40 -24.28
C GLN A 50 -16.51 6.48 -24.21
N VAL A 51 -16.01 7.61 -23.71
CA VAL A 51 -14.58 7.88 -23.53
C VAL A 51 -14.33 8.26 -22.08
N ARG A 52 -13.32 7.66 -21.47
CA ARG A 52 -12.93 7.96 -20.09
C ARG A 52 -12.07 9.22 -20.08
N LYS A 53 -12.39 10.19 -19.22
CA LYS A 53 -11.72 11.49 -19.12
C LYS A 53 -11.55 11.91 -17.69
N LEU A 54 -10.54 12.74 -17.43
CA LEU A 54 -10.33 13.41 -16.16
C LEU A 54 -11.22 14.65 -16.08
N CYS A 55 -11.95 14.82 -14.99
CA CYS A 55 -12.69 16.05 -14.70
C CYS A 55 -11.69 17.17 -14.37
N LEU A 56 -11.72 18.27 -15.11
CA LEU A 56 -10.79 19.39 -14.96
C LEU A 56 -11.00 20.21 -13.67
N TRP A 57 -12.09 19.97 -12.93
CA TRP A 57 -12.38 20.63 -11.66
C TRP A 57 -12.01 19.81 -10.42
N CYS A 58 -12.50 18.56 -10.31
CA CYS A 58 -12.31 17.73 -9.11
C CYS A 58 -11.33 16.56 -9.31
N ASP A 59 -10.66 16.49 -10.45
CA ASP A 59 -9.69 15.44 -10.82
C ASP A 59 -10.24 14.00 -10.75
N GLN A 60 -11.56 13.83 -10.78
CA GLN A 60 -12.20 12.52 -10.82
C GLN A 60 -12.34 12.03 -12.26
N TRP A 61 -12.05 10.75 -12.47
CA TRP A 61 -12.30 10.09 -13.74
C TRP A 61 -13.81 9.93 -13.98
N PHE A 62 -14.27 10.26 -15.17
CA PHE A 62 -15.66 10.09 -15.57
C PHE A 62 -15.79 9.61 -17.02
N VAL A 63 -16.95 9.04 -17.33
CA VAL A 63 -17.27 8.55 -18.66
C VAL A 63 -18.08 9.61 -19.38
N ALA A 64 -17.51 10.15 -20.46
CA ALA A 64 -18.15 11.16 -21.30
C ALA A 64 -18.61 10.52 -22.62
N PRO A 65 -19.74 10.98 -23.20
CA PRO A 65 -20.09 10.61 -24.56
C PRO A 65 -19.02 11.09 -25.57
N LYS A 66 -18.58 10.24 -26.49
CA LYS A 66 -17.66 10.60 -27.59
C LYS A 66 -18.21 11.75 -28.46
N ALA A 67 -19.54 11.92 -28.52
CA ALA A 67 -20.21 13.02 -29.20
C ALA A 67 -20.07 14.39 -28.51
N HIS A 68 -19.64 14.41 -27.24
CA HIS A 68 -19.44 15.63 -26.46
C HIS A 68 -17.99 15.66 -25.92
N PRO A 69 -16.99 15.85 -26.80
CA PRO A 69 -15.59 15.80 -26.41
C PRO A 69 -15.18 16.92 -25.45
N ASN A 70 -15.93 18.02 -25.39
CA ASN A 70 -15.55 19.23 -24.66
C ASN A 70 -16.26 19.37 -23.30
N ILE A 71 -16.79 18.28 -22.73
CA ILE A 71 -17.32 18.31 -21.36
C ILE A 71 -16.13 18.40 -20.40
N PRO A 72 -16.00 19.50 -19.64
CA PRO A 72 -14.81 19.72 -18.82
C PRO A 72 -14.91 19.07 -17.43
N GLY A 73 -16.10 18.65 -16.98
CA GLY A 73 -16.26 18.09 -15.64
C GLY A 73 -17.22 16.91 -15.57
N CYS A 74 -17.04 16.09 -14.52
CA CYS A 74 -17.82 14.86 -14.30
C CYS A 74 -19.29 15.09 -13.96
N SER A 75 -19.67 16.32 -13.62
CA SER A 75 -21.03 16.75 -13.35
C SER A 75 -21.29 18.14 -13.91
N THR A 76 -22.56 18.55 -13.97
CA THR A 76 -22.96 19.92 -14.32
C THR A 76 -22.29 20.93 -13.39
N SER A 77 -22.22 20.61 -12.09
CA SER A 77 -21.56 21.42 -11.06
C SER A 77 -20.06 21.55 -11.33
N CYS A 78 -19.35 20.44 -11.57
CA CYS A 78 -17.93 20.49 -11.89
C CYS A 78 -17.64 21.24 -13.20
N SER A 79 -18.51 21.08 -14.20
CA SER A 79 -18.40 21.81 -15.46
C SER A 79 -18.67 23.31 -15.28
N TYR A 80 -19.59 23.69 -14.41
CA TYR A 80 -19.87 25.09 -14.04
C TYR A 80 -18.68 25.69 -13.28
N MET A 81 -18.17 24.99 -12.27
CA MET A 81 -17.01 25.44 -11.49
C MET A 81 -15.76 25.57 -12.37
N TRP A 82 -15.53 24.63 -13.30
CA TRP A 82 -14.49 24.74 -14.32
C TRP A 82 -14.65 25.99 -15.18
N ARG A 83 -15.86 26.27 -15.70
CA ARG A 83 -16.10 27.46 -16.51
C ARG A 83 -15.93 28.77 -15.73
N LYS A 84 -16.23 28.74 -14.42
CA LYS A 84 -16.19 29.92 -13.54
C LYS A 84 -14.79 30.21 -12.97
N TYR A 85 -13.98 29.18 -12.74
CA TYR A 85 -12.71 29.28 -12.00
C TYR A 85 -11.54 28.51 -12.65
N GLY A 86 -11.77 27.77 -13.73
CA GLY A 86 -10.85 26.73 -14.21
C GLY A 86 -9.57 27.22 -14.88
N MET A 87 -9.58 28.35 -15.60
CA MET A 87 -8.36 28.88 -16.23
C MET A 87 -7.31 29.30 -15.19
N SER A 88 -7.72 29.96 -14.10
CA SER A 88 -6.82 30.34 -13.00
C SER A 88 -6.37 29.13 -12.17
N GLN A 89 -7.21 28.10 -12.01
CA GLN A 89 -6.84 26.88 -11.29
C GLN A 89 -5.89 25.96 -12.09
N ILE A 90 -6.00 25.86 -13.43
CA ILE A 90 -5.06 25.07 -14.25
C ILE A 90 -3.68 25.72 -14.35
N GLU A 91 -3.58 27.04 -14.49
CA GLU A 91 -2.28 27.73 -14.44
C GLU A 91 -1.65 27.57 -13.05
N PHE A 92 -2.43 27.68 -11.98
CA PHE A 92 -1.97 27.41 -10.62
C PHE A 92 -1.55 25.94 -10.44
N ASN A 93 -2.31 24.97 -10.94
CA ASN A 93 -2.01 23.54 -10.81
C ASN A 93 -0.83 23.10 -11.68
N ARG A 94 -0.67 23.63 -12.90
CA ARG A 94 0.51 23.38 -13.75
C ARG A 94 1.76 24.02 -13.16
N THR A 95 1.67 25.25 -12.69
CA THR A 95 2.79 25.91 -12.00
C THR A 95 3.14 25.15 -10.72
N SER A 96 2.15 24.76 -9.92
CA SER A 96 2.35 23.97 -8.70
C SER A 96 2.92 22.57 -8.98
N LEU A 97 2.48 21.91 -10.05
CA LEU A 97 3.02 20.61 -10.48
C LEU A 97 4.46 20.76 -10.95
N ASN A 98 4.77 21.75 -11.79
CA ASN A 98 6.13 21.99 -12.27
C ASN A 98 7.08 22.38 -11.13
N VAL A 99 6.63 23.22 -10.19
CA VAL A 99 7.40 23.57 -8.98
C VAL A 99 7.61 22.35 -8.10
N ALA A 100 6.59 21.50 -7.91
CA ALA A 100 6.73 20.27 -7.13
C ALA A 100 7.66 19.27 -7.80
N LEU A 101 7.53 19.06 -9.12
CA LEU A 101 8.40 18.20 -9.90
C LEU A 101 9.84 18.71 -9.84
N ASN A 102 10.09 20.00 -10.07
CA ASN A 102 11.44 20.58 -9.93
C ASN A 102 12.01 20.40 -8.52
N ARG A 103 11.21 20.60 -7.46
CA ARG A 103 11.66 20.36 -6.07
C ARG A 103 11.97 18.89 -5.80
N ILE A 104 11.28 17.98 -6.47
CA ILE A 104 11.48 16.54 -6.32
C ILE A 104 12.68 16.08 -7.15
N THR A 105 12.72 16.37 -8.45
CA THR A 105 13.77 15.90 -9.38
C THR A 105 15.15 16.40 -8.99
N THR A 106 15.29 17.63 -8.49
CA THR A 106 16.57 18.17 -7.98
C THR A 106 17.14 17.41 -6.79
N LYS A 107 16.31 16.63 -6.09
CA LYS A 107 16.69 15.85 -4.89
C LYS A 107 16.76 14.35 -5.16
N ILE A 108 16.57 13.92 -6.40
CA ILE A 108 16.73 12.52 -6.80
C ILE A 108 18.17 12.34 -7.30
N ALA A 109 18.87 11.35 -6.75
CA ALA A 109 20.19 10.98 -7.24
C ALA A 109 20.08 10.31 -8.64
N PRO A 110 21.17 10.35 -9.43
CA PRO A 110 21.30 9.47 -10.59
C PRO A 110 21.05 7.99 -10.20
N PRO A 111 20.57 7.15 -11.13
CA PRO A 111 20.33 5.74 -10.87
C PRO A 111 21.60 5.06 -10.31
N ASN A 112 21.44 4.27 -9.25
CA ASN A 112 22.53 3.44 -8.71
C ASN A 112 22.73 2.15 -9.54
N ALA A 113 23.65 1.27 -9.11
CA ALA A 113 23.92 -0.01 -9.78
C ALA A 113 22.68 -0.91 -9.94
N ASP A 114 21.73 -0.81 -9.00
CA ASP A 114 20.47 -1.57 -9.03
C ASP A 114 19.36 -0.84 -9.82
N GLY A 115 19.65 0.29 -10.45
CA GLY A 115 18.66 1.13 -11.16
C GLY A 115 17.74 1.95 -10.24
N CYS A 116 18.02 2.01 -8.94
CA CYS A 116 17.23 2.77 -7.98
C CYS A 116 17.50 4.28 -8.09
N TRP A 117 16.43 5.06 -8.09
CA TRP A 117 16.48 6.52 -8.04
C TRP A 117 16.38 6.95 -6.58
N GLU A 118 17.51 7.27 -5.96
CA GLU A 118 17.60 7.54 -4.53
C GLU A 118 17.08 8.93 -4.15
N TRP A 119 16.10 8.99 -3.25
CA TRP A 119 15.65 10.24 -2.67
C TRP A 119 16.65 10.78 -1.64
N ARG A 120 17.16 11.99 -1.89
CA ARG A 120 18.10 12.72 -1.00
C ARG A 120 17.43 13.74 -0.08
N GLY A 121 16.11 13.90 -0.18
CA GLY A 121 15.36 14.81 0.68
C GLY A 121 14.95 14.18 2.02
N TYR A 122 14.04 14.86 2.71
CA TYR A 122 13.56 14.41 4.02
C TYR A 122 12.83 13.06 3.92
N CYS A 123 13.16 12.18 4.85
CA CYS A 123 12.52 10.88 5.05
C CYS A 123 11.84 10.86 6.40
N ASN A 124 10.67 10.24 6.48
CA ASN A 124 9.97 10.02 7.74
C ASN A 124 10.85 9.14 8.65
N THR A 125 11.10 9.60 9.88
CA THR A 125 12.04 8.94 10.80
C THR A 125 11.57 7.58 11.31
N VAL A 126 10.25 7.34 11.31
CA VAL A 126 9.66 6.08 11.78
C VAL A 126 9.62 5.03 10.67
N THR A 127 9.18 5.43 9.48
CA THR A 127 8.96 4.51 8.36
C THR A 127 10.14 4.44 7.39
N GLY A 128 11.02 5.43 7.39
CA GLY A 128 12.16 5.53 6.47
C GLY A 128 11.80 5.92 5.04
N TYR A 129 10.52 6.14 4.73
CA TYR A 129 10.10 6.57 3.39
C TYR A 129 10.35 8.06 3.17
N GLY A 130 10.76 8.41 1.95
CA GLY A 130 10.76 9.81 1.50
C GLY A 130 9.37 10.43 1.60
N VAL A 131 9.30 11.69 2.02
CA VAL A 131 8.04 12.44 2.11
C VAL A 131 8.19 13.84 1.52
N THR A 132 7.08 14.38 1.02
CA THR A 132 7.04 15.71 0.41
C THR A 132 5.67 16.33 0.60
N VAL A 133 5.58 17.65 0.53
CA VAL A 133 4.30 18.39 0.52
C VAL A 133 3.91 18.69 -0.92
N TRP A 134 2.69 18.32 -1.33
CA TRP A 134 2.11 18.64 -2.64
C TRP A 134 0.64 19.04 -2.46
N GLN A 135 0.23 20.15 -3.09
CA GLN A 135 -1.11 20.76 -2.95
C GLN A 135 -1.55 20.90 -1.48
N GLY A 136 -0.65 21.37 -0.61
CA GLY A 136 -0.91 21.59 0.82
C GLY A 136 -1.05 20.32 1.67
N LYS A 137 -0.80 19.13 1.11
CA LYS A 137 -0.90 17.84 1.82
C LYS A 137 0.46 17.15 1.88
N TYR A 138 0.69 16.41 2.97
CA TYR A 138 1.83 15.51 3.08
C TYR A 138 1.58 14.24 2.27
N TRP A 139 2.57 13.87 1.47
CA TRP A 139 2.57 12.66 0.67
C TRP A 139 3.81 11.82 0.96
N SER A 140 3.63 10.50 1.05
CA SER A 140 4.73 9.56 0.85
C SER A 140 5.19 9.67 -0.60
N LEU A 141 6.49 9.85 -0.81
CA LEU A 141 7.03 10.25 -2.09
C LEU A 141 6.82 9.18 -3.17
N HIS A 142 7.01 7.90 -2.83
CA HIS A 142 6.74 6.79 -3.75
C HIS A 142 5.27 6.75 -4.20
N ARG A 143 4.32 7.05 -3.31
CA ARG A 143 2.89 7.14 -3.68
C ARG A 143 2.62 8.33 -4.59
N LEU A 144 3.22 9.49 -4.29
CA LEU A 144 3.08 10.67 -5.13
C LEU A 144 3.64 10.42 -6.54
N ILE A 145 4.85 9.87 -6.65
CA ILE A 145 5.46 9.55 -7.93
C ILE A 145 4.62 8.55 -8.72
N TYR A 146 4.13 7.48 -8.08
CA TYR A 146 3.23 6.54 -8.72
C TYR A 146 1.96 7.24 -9.25
N THR A 147 1.31 8.07 -8.43
CA THR A 147 0.12 8.82 -8.83
C THR A 147 0.36 9.76 -10.01
N LEU A 148 1.52 10.43 -10.04
CA LEU A 148 1.85 11.39 -11.08
C LEU A 148 2.30 10.73 -12.40
N THR A 149 2.89 9.55 -12.34
CA THR A 149 3.51 8.90 -13.52
C THR A 149 2.69 7.75 -14.11
N ILE A 150 1.98 7.00 -13.25
CA ILE A 150 1.23 5.81 -13.64
C ILE A 150 -0.27 6.04 -13.48
N GLY A 151 -0.69 6.59 -12.34
CA GLY A 151 -2.09 6.96 -12.09
C GLY A 151 -2.58 6.65 -10.69
N GLU A 152 -3.90 6.80 -10.48
CA GLU A 152 -4.51 6.69 -9.16
C GLU A 152 -4.27 5.33 -8.49
N ILE A 153 -3.98 5.39 -7.19
CA ILE A 153 -3.84 4.20 -6.33
C ILE A 153 -5.25 3.81 -5.86
N PRO A 154 -5.78 2.64 -6.24
CA PRO A 154 -7.11 2.21 -5.81
C PRO A 154 -7.23 2.18 -4.28
N GLN A 155 -8.43 2.43 -3.77
CA GLN A 155 -8.68 2.46 -2.33
C GLN A 155 -8.27 1.13 -1.67
N LYS A 156 -7.64 1.20 -0.50
CA LYS A 156 -7.11 0.06 0.27
C LYS A 156 -5.92 -0.67 -0.34
N LEU A 157 -5.37 -0.20 -1.47
CA LEU A 157 -4.12 -0.73 -2.02
C LEU A 157 -2.90 0.08 -1.59
N CYS A 158 -1.77 -0.62 -1.57
CA CYS A 158 -0.45 -0.13 -1.22
C CYS A 158 0.41 -0.02 -2.48
N ILE A 159 1.38 0.88 -2.45
CA ILE A 159 2.47 0.91 -3.43
C ILE A 159 3.68 0.27 -2.78
N LEU A 160 4.20 -0.76 -3.42
CA LEU A 160 5.27 -1.62 -2.94
C LEU A 160 6.51 -1.49 -3.84
N HIS A 161 7.66 -1.85 -3.29
CA HIS A 161 8.96 -1.80 -3.99
C HIS A 161 9.42 -3.19 -4.39
N HIS A 162 9.81 -3.37 -5.65
CA HIS A 162 10.53 -4.57 -6.09
C HIS A 162 11.99 -4.59 -5.58
N CYS A 163 12.62 -3.42 -5.47
CA CYS A 163 14.03 -3.25 -5.08
C CYS A 163 14.27 -3.23 -3.56
N ASP A 164 13.20 -3.29 -2.76
CA ASP A 164 13.24 -3.20 -1.29
C ASP A 164 14.08 -2.03 -0.71
N ASN A 165 14.08 -0.93 -1.43
CA ASN A 165 14.73 0.31 -1.05
C ASN A 165 13.67 1.38 -0.79
N ARG A 166 13.48 1.75 0.48
CA ARG A 166 12.45 2.73 0.90
C ARG A 166 12.67 4.14 0.37
N LYS A 167 13.91 4.47 0.00
CA LYS A 167 14.28 5.77 -0.59
C LYS A 167 14.15 5.77 -2.11
N CYS A 168 14.00 4.61 -2.74
CA CYS A 168 13.82 4.52 -4.18
C CYS A 168 12.48 5.12 -4.60
N VAL A 169 12.53 5.97 -5.64
CA VAL A 169 11.36 6.59 -6.26
C VAL A 169 11.27 6.32 -7.75
N ASN A 170 12.04 5.35 -8.27
CA ASN A 170 11.94 4.93 -9.68
C ASN A 170 10.54 4.31 -9.92
N PRO A 171 9.68 4.89 -10.79
CA PRO A 171 8.35 4.33 -11.07
C PRO A 171 8.36 2.87 -11.52
N GLN A 172 9.41 2.43 -12.22
CA GLN A 172 9.54 1.04 -12.68
C GLN A 172 9.79 0.05 -11.53
N HIS A 173 10.26 0.53 -10.37
CA HIS A 173 10.46 -0.29 -9.18
C HIS A 173 9.23 -0.29 -8.26
N LEU A 174 8.16 0.43 -8.64
CA LEU A 174 6.93 0.56 -7.87
C LEU A 174 5.81 -0.25 -8.50
N TYR A 175 5.05 -0.97 -7.66
CA TYR A 175 3.90 -1.73 -8.11
C TYR A 175 2.75 -1.66 -7.11
N ILE A 176 1.52 -1.87 -7.59
CA ILE A 176 0.33 -1.93 -6.74
C ILE A 176 0.26 -3.32 -6.11
N GLY A 177 0.06 -3.35 -4.79
CA GLY A 177 -0.18 -4.57 -4.05
C GLY A 177 -1.15 -4.36 -2.90
N THR A 178 -1.56 -5.46 -2.28
CA THR A 178 -2.31 -5.45 -1.03
C THR A 178 -1.36 -5.43 0.17
N GLN A 179 -1.90 -5.18 1.36
CA GLN A 179 -1.13 -5.39 2.60
C GLN A 179 -0.68 -6.84 2.76
N ALA A 180 -1.46 -7.81 2.28
CA ALA A 180 -1.10 -9.22 2.29
C ALA A 180 0.11 -9.49 1.38
N ASP A 181 0.15 -8.86 0.19
CA ASP A 181 1.30 -8.97 -0.71
C ASP A 181 2.56 -8.37 -0.07
N ASN A 182 2.44 -7.23 0.63
CA ASN A 182 3.57 -6.66 1.38
C ASN A 182 4.06 -7.58 2.51
N MET A 183 3.15 -8.26 3.22
CA MET A 183 3.54 -9.24 4.25
C MET A 183 4.21 -10.46 3.63
N ARG A 184 3.70 -10.96 2.50
CA ARG A 184 4.30 -12.05 1.74
C ARG A 184 5.70 -11.68 1.25
N ASP A 185 5.87 -10.51 0.65
CA ASP A 185 7.17 -9.99 0.21
C ASP A 185 8.16 -9.89 1.38
N ARG A 186 7.67 -9.43 2.55
CA ARG A 186 8.46 -9.37 3.77
C ARG A 186 8.91 -10.76 4.24
N GLU A 187 8.05 -11.77 4.15
CA GLU A 187 8.35 -13.16 4.53
C GLU A 187 9.31 -13.82 3.54
N ILE A 188 9.05 -13.72 2.23
CA ILE A 188 9.93 -14.24 1.17
C ILE A 188 11.34 -13.66 1.30
N ARG A 189 11.45 -12.38 1.69
CA ARG A 189 12.74 -11.68 1.85
C ARG A 189 13.32 -11.80 3.25
N ASP A 190 12.74 -12.65 4.10
CA ASP A 190 13.16 -12.93 5.48
C ASP A 190 13.31 -11.69 6.39
N ARG A 191 12.53 -10.65 6.11
CA ARG A 191 12.46 -9.40 6.92
C ARG A 191 11.44 -9.52 8.05
N GLY A 192 10.89 -10.72 8.22
CA GLY A 192 9.89 -11.14 9.19
C GLY A 192 10.43 -11.21 10.61
N ASN A 193 11.67 -11.69 10.73
CA ASN A 193 12.26 -12.10 11.98
C ASN A 193 13.38 -11.14 12.37
N ARG A 194 13.23 -10.49 13.53
CA ARG A 194 14.34 -9.75 14.14
C ARG A 194 15.42 -10.69 14.70
N SER A 195 15.21 -12.01 14.62
CA SER A 195 16.08 -13.06 15.13
C SER A 195 17.22 -13.45 14.19
N HIS A 196 17.16 -13.14 12.88
CA HIS A 196 18.22 -13.51 11.91
C HIS A 196 19.53 -12.73 12.05
N ARG A 197 19.66 -11.83 13.04
CA ARG A 197 20.95 -11.20 13.35
C ARG A 197 21.95 -12.18 13.96
N PHE A 198 21.46 -13.30 14.51
CA PHE A 198 22.28 -14.31 15.18
C PHE A 198 21.93 -15.68 14.63
N SER A 199 22.94 -16.39 14.12
CA SER A 199 22.80 -17.80 13.77
C SER A 199 22.59 -18.65 15.03
N PRO A 200 22.03 -19.87 14.92
CA PRO A 200 21.95 -20.80 16.04
C PRO A 200 23.30 -21.04 16.74
N SER A 201 24.39 -21.05 15.97
CA SER A 201 25.76 -21.10 16.47
C SER A 201 26.17 -19.87 17.27
N ASP A 202 25.81 -18.66 16.80
CA ASP A 202 26.09 -17.42 17.54
C ASP A 202 25.35 -17.40 18.88
N ILE A 203 24.09 -17.86 18.89
CA ILE A 203 23.28 -17.93 20.10
C ILE A 203 23.87 -18.94 21.09
N ALA A 204 24.36 -20.09 20.61
CA ALA A 204 25.02 -21.08 21.44
C ALA A 204 26.33 -20.54 22.04
N ASP A 205 27.14 -19.82 21.25
CA ASP A 205 28.39 -19.22 21.71
C ASP A 205 28.12 -18.11 22.75
N ILE A 206 27.19 -17.19 22.48
CA ILE A 206 26.76 -16.13 23.41
C ILE A 206 26.33 -16.73 24.76
N ARG A 207 25.55 -17.81 24.75
CA ARG A 207 25.09 -18.48 25.97
C ARG A 207 26.24 -19.13 26.73
N LYS A 208 27.15 -19.80 26.03
CA LYS A 208 28.32 -20.47 26.62
C LYS A 208 29.24 -19.46 27.30
N VAL A 209 29.59 -18.38 26.60
CA VAL A 209 30.47 -17.32 27.09
C VAL A 209 29.83 -16.56 28.26
N TYR A 210 28.52 -16.30 28.19
CA TYR A 210 27.82 -15.66 29.30
C TYR A 210 27.80 -16.54 30.57
N GLN A 211 27.64 -17.85 30.43
CA GLN A 211 27.64 -18.76 31.58
C GLN A 211 29.00 -18.82 32.29
N SER A 212 30.10 -18.65 31.56
CA SER A 212 31.44 -18.70 32.14
C SER A 212 31.86 -17.40 32.83
N ASN A 213 31.64 -16.24 32.21
CA ASN A 213 32.18 -14.96 32.70
C ASN A 213 31.10 -13.93 33.10
N LYS A 214 29.84 -14.12 32.69
CA LYS A 214 28.73 -13.16 32.90
C LYS A 214 29.02 -11.72 32.43
N ASP A 215 29.99 -11.54 31.53
CA ASP A 215 30.41 -10.24 31.02
C ASP A 215 29.55 -9.82 29.81
N LEU A 216 28.57 -8.96 30.08
CA LEU A 216 27.69 -8.40 29.06
C LEU A 216 28.38 -7.36 28.16
N PRO A 217 29.21 -6.42 28.68
CA PRO A 217 29.98 -5.49 27.86
C PRO A 217 30.86 -6.14 26.80
N GLU A 218 31.55 -7.23 27.14
CA GLU A 218 32.41 -7.96 26.20
C GLU A 218 31.57 -8.57 25.05
N LEU A 219 30.49 -9.27 25.39
CA LEU A 219 29.57 -9.86 24.40
C LEU A 219 28.86 -8.80 23.55
N SER A 220 28.45 -7.70 24.16
CA SER A 220 27.84 -6.56 23.48
C SER A 220 28.78 -5.99 22.41
N SER A 221 30.06 -5.86 22.74
CA SER A 221 31.10 -5.35 21.83
C SER A 221 31.42 -6.35 20.73
N ARG A 222 31.58 -7.64 21.09
CA ARG A 222 31.92 -8.72 20.16
C ARG A 222 30.88 -8.92 19.06
N TYR A 223 29.60 -8.75 19.39
CA TYR A 223 28.48 -8.98 18.48
C TYR A 223 27.82 -7.68 17.97
N GLY A 224 28.29 -6.51 18.39
CA GLY A 224 27.78 -5.22 17.92
C GLY A 224 26.30 -4.98 18.24
N VAL A 225 25.84 -5.44 19.41
CA VAL A 225 24.46 -5.27 19.89
C VAL A 225 24.44 -4.80 21.32
N GLY A 226 23.41 -4.06 21.74
CA GLY A 226 23.30 -3.59 23.12
C GLY A 226 23.21 -4.74 24.14
N ALA A 227 23.69 -4.50 25.36
CA ALA A 227 23.69 -5.48 26.45
C ALA A 227 22.32 -6.12 26.72
N ASP A 228 21.23 -5.35 26.56
CA ASP A 228 19.85 -5.84 26.68
C ASP A 228 19.50 -6.93 25.66
N THR A 229 20.10 -6.86 24.46
CA THR A 229 19.90 -7.87 23.41
C THR A 229 20.62 -9.17 23.77
N ILE A 230 21.85 -9.08 24.27
CA ILE A 230 22.61 -10.24 24.76
C ILE A 230 21.88 -10.90 25.94
N LEU A 231 21.43 -10.10 26.90
CA LEU A 231 20.71 -10.59 28.07
C LEU A 231 19.41 -11.32 27.67
N ALA A 232 18.68 -10.80 26.68
CA ALA A 232 17.49 -11.45 26.14
C ALA A 232 17.79 -12.82 25.47
N LEU A 233 18.92 -12.95 24.77
CA LEU A 233 19.35 -14.20 24.11
C LEU A 233 19.76 -15.28 25.13
N VAL A 234 20.38 -14.83 26.23
CA VAL A 234 20.85 -15.68 27.34
C VAL A 234 19.70 -16.16 28.23
N MET A 235 18.79 -15.28 28.64
CA MET A 235 17.79 -15.57 29.67
C MET A 235 16.57 -16.39 29.18
N LYS A 236 16.53 -16.78 27.90
CA LYS A 236 15.56 -17.73 27.29
C LYS A 236 14.06 -17.47 27.58
N LYS A 237 13.58 -16.23 27.82
CA LYS A 237 12.15 -15.98 28.08
C LYS A 237 11.68 -14.64 27.53
N THR A 238 10.69 -14.63 26.63
CA THR A 238 9.96 -13.40 26.29
C THR A 238 8.46 -13.64 26.02
N TYR A 239 7.62 -13.06 26.87
CA TYR A 239 6.27 -12.64 26.49
C TYR A 239 6.37 -11.27 25.83
N GLN A 240 6.20 -11.19 24.51
CA GLN A 240 6.20 -9.88 23.83
C GLN A 240 4.81 -9.24 23.93
N SER A 241 4.67 -8.21 24.77
CA SER A 241 3.50 -7.32 24.77
C SER A 241 3.53 -6.40 23.55
N ARG A 242 2.37 -6.11 22.94
CA ARG A 242 2.21 -5.13 21.83
C ARG A 242 2.41 -3.67 22.25
N TYR A 243 2.73 -3.37 23.51
CA TYR A 243 3.04 -2.02 24.01
C TYR A 243 4.39 -2.00 24.74
N PRO A 244 5.17 -0.91 24.63
CA PRO A 244 6.45 -0.78 25.31
C PRO A 244 6.22 -0.56 26.81
N GLY A 245 6.87 -1.37 27.64
CA GLY A 245 6.86 -1.20 29.08
C GLY A 245 6.67 -2.51 29.84
N ARG A 246 7.79 -3.16 30.16
CA ARG A 246 7.96 -4.32 31.06
C ARG A 246 7.56 -5.70 30.50
N LEU A 247 8.53 -6.60 30.53
CA LEU A 247 8.39 -8.04 30.24
C LEU A 247 8.11 -8.80 31.55
N LEU A 248 7.20 -9.77 31.51
CA LEU A 248 6.90 -10.66 32.65
C LEU A 248 7.76 -11.93 32.55
N THR A 249 8.44 -12.29 33.64
CA THR A 249 9.21 -13.54 33.73
C THR A 249 8.28 -14.74 33.97
N ASP A 250 8.74 -15.96 33.70
CA ASP A 250 7.92 -17.16 33.94
C ASP A 250 7.51 -17.33 35.41
N LEU A 251 8.34 -16.87 36.34
CA LEU A 251 8.00 -16.88 37.76
C LEU A 251 6.81 -15.95 38.04
N MET A 252 6.78 -14.79 37.39
CA MET A 252 5.66 -13.85 37.48
C MET A 252 4.41 -14.42 36.82
N VAL A 253 4.54 -15.12 35.69
CA VAL A 253 3.42 -15.77 35.00
C VAL A 253 2.81 -16.90 35.84
N LYS A 254 3.64 -17.75 36.46
CA LYS A 254 3.18 -18.78 37.39
C LYS A 254 2.42 -18.15 38.55
N ARG A 255 3.00 -17.12 39.18
CA ARG A 255 2.36 -16.39 40.29
C ARG A 255 1.04 -15.74 39.89
N VAL A 256 0.93 -15.18 38.68
CA VAL A 256 -0.32 -14.62 38.15
C VAL A 256 -1.41 -15.69 38.03
N ARG A 257 -1.07 -16.89 37.55
CA ARG A 257 -2.03 -18.00 37.44
C ARG A 257 -2.46 -18.53 38.80
N ASP A 258 -1.53 -18.65 39.73
CA ASP A 258 -1.83 -19.08 41.11
C ASP A 258 -2.78 -18.07 41.79
N LEU A 259 -2.50 -16.77 41.67
CA LEU A 259 -3.34 -15.70 42.22
C LEU A 259 -4.74 -15.63 41.59
N TYR A 260 -4.86 -15.93 40.29
CA TYR A 260 -6.15 -15.98 39.61
C TYR A 260 -6.96 -17.23 39.97
N SER A 261 -6.29 -18.38 40.07
CA SER A 261 -6.92 -19.66 40.43
C SER A 261 -7.39 -19.69 41.88
N GLY A 262 -6.70 -18.97 42.78
CA GLY A 262 -7.12 -18.78 44.17
C GLY A 262 -8.31 -17.84 44.37
N GLY A 263 -8.91 -17.29 43.30
CA GLY A 263 -10.15 -16.49 43.36
C GLY A 263 -10.03 -15.08 43.94
N ASN A 264 -8.91 -14.74 44.58
CA ASN A 264 -8.71 -13.45 45.27
C ASN A 264 -8.43 -12.26 44.34
N HIS A 265 -8.18 -12.50 43.05
CA HIS A 265 -7.86 -11.44 42.10
C HIS A 265 -8.61 -11.59 40.78
N THR A 266 -9.18 -10.48 40.32
CA THR A 266 -9.78 -10.39 38.98
C THR A 266 -8.70 -10.20 37.91
N ARG A 267 -9.04 -10.54 36.67
CA ARG A 267 -8.18 -10.28 35.50
C ARG A 267 -7.77 -8.80 35.40
N LYS A 268 -8.67 -7.88 35.78
CA LYS A 268 -8.41 -6.43 35.75
C LYS A 268 -7.46 -6.00 36.88
N SER A 269 -7.61 -6.54 38.09
CA SER A 269 -6.71 -6.23 39.21
C SER A 269 -5.30 -6.76 38.99
N LEU A 270 -5.16 -7.96 38.39
CA LEU A 270 -3.85 -8.51 38.03
C LEU A 270 -3.17 -7.69 36.93
N ALA A 271 -3.92 -7.23 35.92
CA ALA A 271 -3.39 -6.39 34.86
C ALA A 271 -2.77 -5.09 35.42
N ILE A 272 -3.46 -4.46 36.38
CA ILE A 272 -2.97 -3.25 37.07
C ILE A 272 -1.73 -3.57 37.92
N MET A 273 -1.79 -4.63 38.75
CA MET A 273 -0.71 -5.03 39.66
C MET A 273 0.60 -5.32 38.90
N TYR A 274 0.51 -6.01 37.78
CA TYR A 274 1.66 -6.40 36.96
C TYR A 274 1.99 -5.39 35.86
N ARG A 275 1.25 -4.26 35.81
CA ARG A 275 1.42 -3.18 34.82
C ARG A 275 1.40 -3.67 33.37
N VAL A 276 0.46 -4.55 33.04
CA VAL A 276 0.26 -5.07 31.68
C VAL A 276 -1.17 -4.86 31.20
N SER A 277 -1.42 -4.97 29.90
CA SER A 277 -2.78 -4.82 29.37
C SER A 277 -3.72 -5.94 29.86
N ILE A 278 -5.01 -5.63 29.98
CA ILE A 278 -6.03 -6.61 30.36
C ILE A 278 -6.15 -7.76 29.34
N CYS A 279 -5.86 -7.49 28.06
CA CYS A 279 -5.80 -8.49 27.00
C CYS A 279 -4.60 -9.43 27.17
N THR A 280 -3.41 -8.87 27.45
CA THR A 280 -2.20 -9.64 27.77
C THR A 280 -2.42 -10.53 28.98
N MET A 281 -3.06 -9.99 30.02
CA MET A 281 -3.42 -10.77 31.21
C MET A 281 -4.39 -11.90 30.84
N GLY A 282 -5.38 -11.65 29.98
CA GLY A 282 -6.25 -12.70 29.44
C GLY A 282 -5.49 -13.81 28.71
N HIS A 283 -4.48 -13.47 27.91
CA HIS A 283 -3.68 -14.48 27.21
C HIS A 283 -2.84 -15.32 28.17
N ILE A 284 -2.27 -14.70 29.21
CA ILE A 284 -1.48 -15.38 30.25
C ILE A 284 -2.34 -16.41 31.00
N LEU A 285 -3.57 -16.02 31.36
CA LEU A 285 -4.50 -16.85 32.14
C LEU A 285 -5.10 -17.99 31.32
N HIS A 286 -5.43 -17.75 30.05
CA HIS A 286 -6.05 -18.75 29.19
C HIS A 286 -5.04 -19.58 28.36
N GLY A 287 -3.74 -19.33 28.52
CA GLY A 287 -2.70 -20.01 27.75
C GLY A 287 -2.77 -19.73 26.24
N ARG A 288 -3.49 -18.68 25.81
CA ARG A 288 -3.81 -18.40 24.39
C ARG A 288 -2.73 -17.58 23.66
N ASN A 289 -1.45 -17.81 23.97
CA ASN A 289 -0.34 -17.36 23.16
C ASN A 289 0.46 -18.58 22.75
N ALA A 290 0.72 -18.70 21.45
CA ALA A 290 1.57 -19.75 20.90
C ALA A 290 2.94 -19.69 21.58
N TYR A 291 3.25 -20.71 22.39
CA TYR A 291 4.62 -21.16 22.47
C TYR A 291 5.03 -21.51 21.05
N GLN A 292 6.05 -20.85 20.53
CA GLN A 292 6.80 -21.41 19.42
C GLN A 292 8.18 -21.69 19.96
N ASP A 293 8.47 -22.98 20.14
CA ASP A 293 9.83 -23.46 20.04
C ASP A 293 10.29 -23.15 18.62
N ILE A 294 11.35 -22.37 18.48
CA ILE A 294 12.04 -22.22 17.21
C ILE A 294 13.43 -22.83 17.43
N PRO A 295 13.83 -23.84 16.63
CA PRO A 295 15.14 -24.47 16.73
C PRO A 295 16.30 -23.47 16.57
#